data_AF-A0A820IFM8-F1
#
_entry.id   AF-A0A820IFM8-F1
#
_cell.length_a   1.000
_cell.length_b   1.000
_cell.length_c   1.000
_cell.angle_alpha   90.00
_cell.angle_beta   90.00
_cell.angle_gamma   90.00
#
_symmetry.space_group_name_H-M   'P 1'
#
loop_
_entity.id
_entity.type
_entity.pdbx_description
1 polymer ?
#
loop_
_entity_poly.entity_id
_entity_poly.type
_entity_poly.pdbx_seq_one_letter_code
_entity_poly.pdbx_strand_id
1 'polypeptide(L)'
;MKSIQLLRTVAYKLVEFSLYNLAENIFRHIVNLRSDEPQSFRDLALLLQESNSETKNLIEISDLFKKVIFGEWDNCYSEIEVTTLHELNCFVFQFHQQQQILNSIDNRLLRHLPVDLRIVMVWDTNDTDVDLHVIEPTGEECYYSHKKYSY
;
A
#
# COMPACT_ATOMS: atom_id res chain seq x y z
N MET A 1 10.51 24.94 -3.13
CA MET A 1 9.58 23.81 -2.92
C MET A 1 10.39 22.69 -2.28
N LYS A 2 10.09 22.24 -1.05
CA LYS A 2 10.74 21.01 -0.54
C LYS A 2 10.33 19.88 -1.48
N SER A 3 11.29 19.10 -1.97
CA SER A 3 10.99 17.94 -2.82
C SER A 3 10.17 16.94 -1.98
N ILE A 4 8.92 16.70 -2.36
CA ILE A 4 8.04 15.75 -1.67
C ILE A 4 8.60 14.33 -1.78
N GLN A 5 9.26 14.05 -2.90
CA GLN A 5 9.98 12.81 -3.15
C GLN A 5 11.06 12.61 -2.09
N LEU A 6 11.88 13.63 -1.81
CA LEU A 6 12.91 13.55 -0.76
C LEU A 6 12.30 13.28 0.62
N LEU A 7 11.17 13.93 0.96
CA LEU A 7 10.48 13.65 2.22
C LEU A 7 10.02 12.20 2.31
N ARG A 8 9.46 11.66 1.23
CA ARG A 8 9.01 10.27 1.15
C ARG A 8 10.20 9.29 1.25
N THR A 9 11.30 9.56 0.55
CA THR A 9 12.54 8.78 0.66
C THR A 9 13.07 8.77 2.10
N VAL A 10 13.11 9.92 2.77
CA VAL A 10 13.52 10.02 4.18
C VAL A 10 12.57 9.24 5.07
N ALA A 11 11.26 9.35 4.86
CA ALA A 11 10.27 8.63 5.65
C ALA A 11 10.47 7.12 5.53
N TYR A 12 10.61 6.57 4.31
CA TYR A 12 10.92 5.15 4.11
C TYR A 12 12.23 4.73 4.78
N LYS A 13 13.29 5.54 4.69
CA LYS A 13 14.55 5.24 5.40
C LYS A 13 14.38 5.20 6.91
N LEU A 14 13.54 6.05 7.48
CA LEU A 14 13.21 6.00 8.90
C LEU A 14 12.44 4.72 9.27
N VAL A 15 11.54 4.24 8.40
CA VAL A 15 10.86 2.95 8.58
C VAL A 15 11.88 1.80 8.58
N GLU A 16 12.82 1.77 7.64
CA GLU A 16 13.89 0.77 7.59
C GLU A 16 14.73 0.72 8.88
N PHE A 17 14.92 1.86 9.55
CA PHE A 17 15.61 1.95 10.84
C PHE A 17 14.66 1.79 12.05
N SER A 18 13.40 1.39 11.84
CA SER A 18 12.36 1.26 12.86
C SER A 18 12.09 2.54 13.68
N LEU A 19 12.40 3.71 13.12
CA LEU A 19 12.17 5.02 13.73
C LEU A 19 10.75 5.52 13.43
N TYR A 20 9.75 4.72 13.81
CA TYR A 20 8.37 4.90 13.35
C TYR A 20 7.74 6.25 13.74
N ASN A 21 7.98 6.76 14.95
CA ASN A 21 7.44 8.06 15.37
C ASN A 21 7.92 9.22 14.48
N LEU A 22 9.17 9.16 14.01
CA LEU A 22 9.71 10.17 13.09
C LEU A 22 9.13 10.00 11.69
N ALA A 23 9.04 8.75 11.21
CA ALA A 23 8.43 8.44 9.93
C ALA A 23 6.96 8.90 9.89
N GLU A 24 6.20 8.67 10.97
CA GLU A 24 4.77 9.02 11.06
C GLU A 24 4.57 10.53 10.92
N ASN A 25 5.38 11.34 11.61
CA ASN A 25 5.34 12.79 11.49
C ASN A 25 5.56 13.25 10.04
N ILE A 26 6.45 12.59 9.31
CA ILE A 26 6.73 12.92 7.91
C ILE A 26 5.59 12.44 7.00
N PHE A 27 5.09 11.21 7.13
CA PHE A 27 3.98 10.72 6.30
C PHE A 27 2.69 11.50 6.53
N ARG A 28 2.36 11.88 7.77
CA ARG A 28 1.24 12.78 8.06
C ARG A 28 1.42 14.15 7.38
N HIS A 29 2.65 14.66 7.35
CA HIS A 29 2.95 15.89 6.61
C HIS A 29 2.78 15.70 5.09
N ILE A 30 3.21 14.56 4.53
CA ILE A 30 3.04 14.22 3.11
C ILE A 30 1.55 14.14 2.76
N VAL A 31 0.72 13.48 3.57
CA VAL A 31 -0.75 13.43 3.36
C VAL A 31 -1.36 14.83 3.26
N ASN A 32 -0.91 15.79 4.07
CA ASN A 32 -1.41 17.16 3.99
C ASN A 32 -0.93 17.90 2.74
N LEU A 33 0.27 17.61 2.26
CA LEU A 33 0.84 18.24 1.06
C LEU A 33 0.33 17.62 -0.24
N ARG A 34 0.00 16.32 -0.20
CA ARG A 34 -0.39 15.48 -1.34
C ARG A 34 -1.63 14.66 -1.01
N SER A 35 -2.71 15.37 -0.65
CA SER A 35 -4.03 14.76 -0.40
C SER A 35 -4.75 14.35 -1.69
N ASP A 36 -4.20 14.76 -2.83
CA ASP A 36 -4.56 14.38 -4.21
C ASP A 36 -3.97 13.02 -4.63
N GLU A 37 -2.96 12.51 -3.92
CA GLU A 37 -2.30 11.23 -4.24
C GLU A 37 -2.79 10.10 -3.32
N PRO A 38 -3.32 8.99 -3.84
CA PRO A 38 -3.69 7.83 -3.02
C PRO A 38 -2.49 7.24 -2.26
N GLN A 39 -1.31 7.30 -2.87
CA GLN A 39 -0.07 6.78 -2.28
C GLN A 39 0.22 7.39 -0.90
N SER A 40 -0.04 8.68 -0.70
CA SER A 40 0.22 9.36 0.57
C SER A 40 -0.55 8.72 1.73
N PHE A 41 -1.81 8.33 1.51
CA PHE A 41 -2.65 7.67 2.50
C PHE A 41 -2.25 6.20 2.68
N ARG A 42 -1.95 5.51 1.58
CA ARG A 42 -1.49 4.11 1.59
C ARG A 42 -0.20 3.97 2.40
N ASP A 43 0.78 4.84 2.17
CA ASP A 43 2.06 4.82 2.88
C ASP A 43 1.89 5.01 4.39
N LEU A 44 1.03 5.96 4.79
CA LEU A 44 0.73 6.17 6.21
C LEU A 44 0.02 4.96 6.82
N ALA A 45 -0.92 4.33 6.11
CA ALA A 45 -1.61 3.13 6.57
C ALA A 45 -0.64 1.97 6.82
N LEU A 46 0.27 1.74 5.86
CA LEU A 46 1.29 0.69 5.94
C LEU A 46 2.29 0.96 7.08
N LEU A 47 2.75 2.20 7.23
CA LEU A 47 3.60 2.58 8.37
C LEU A 47 2.88 2.30 9.69
N LEU A 48 1.64 2.76 9.83
CA LEU A 48 0.89 2.59 11.08
C LEU A 48 0.61 1.11 11.36
N GLN A 49 0.41 0.28 10.33
CA GLN A 49 0.30 -1.17 10.48
C GLN A 49 1.62 -1.78 10.98
N GLU A 50 2.76 -1.35 10.43
CA GLU A 50 4.09 -1.87 10.77
C GLU A 50 4.58 -1.41 12.16
N SER A 51 4.30 -0.16 12.52
CA SER A 51 4.74 0.44 13.79
C SER A 51 3.96 -0.05 15.00
N ASN A 52 2.76 -0.62 14.80
CA ASN A 52 1.84 -0.96 15.87
C ASN A 52 2.19 -2.29 16.57
N SER A 53 2.79 -2.18 17.75
CA SER A 53 2.79 -3.26 18.76
C SER A 53 1.55 -3.24 19.67
N GLU A 54 0.81 -2.12 19.74
CA GLU A 54 -0.26 -1.90 20.73
C GLU A 54 -1.45 -1.12 20.14
N THR A 55 -2.35 -1.80 19.43
CA THR A 55 -3.83 -1.60 19.33
C THR A 55 -4.48 -0.20 19.14
N LYS A 56 -3.77 0.93 19.18
CA LYS A 56 -4.38 2.26 19.38
C LYS A 56 -4.93 2.90 18.12
N ASN A 57 -4.41 2.58 16.93
CA ASN A 57 -4.74 3.30 15.70
C ASN A 57 -5.39 2.43 14.62
N LEU A 58 -6.00 1.30 14.98
CA LEU A 58 -6.53 0.37 13.98
C LEU A 58 -7.67 0.94 13.13
N ILE A 59 -8.54 1.75 13.75
CA ILE A 59 -9.64 2.42 13.05
C ILE A 59 -9.06 3.41 12.04
N GLU A 60 -8.03 4.16 12.42
CA GLU A 60 -7.34 5.08 11.50
C GLU A 60 -6.72 4.34 10.32
N ILE A 61 -6.03 3.22 10.55
CA ILE A 61 -5.45 2.40 9.48
C ILE A 61 -6.55 1.92 8.51
N SER A 62 -7.65 1.41 9.05
CA SER A 62 -8.82 0.97 8.29
C SER A 62 -9.39 2.11 7.43
N ASP A 63 -9.50 3.31 7.99
CA ASP A 63 -10.04 4.47 7.28
C ASP A 63 -9.09 5.01 6.20
N LEU A 64 -7.77 4.97 6.44
CA LEU A 64 -6.78 5.31 5.42
C LEU A 64 -6.83 4.35 4.23
N PHE A 65 -6.92 3.03 4.48
CA PHE A 65 -7.08 2.06 3.39
C PHE A 65 -8.39 2.25 2.63
N LYS A 66 -9.52 2.47 3.33
CA LYS A 66 -10.81 2.78 2.68
C LYS A 66 -10.74 4.06 1.86
N LYS A 67 -10.03 5.08 2.33
CA LYS A 67 -9.85 6.34 1.61
C LYS A 67 -9.19 6.08 0.26
N VAL A 68 -8.16 5.21 0.21
CA VAL A 68 -7.52 4.81 -1.05
C VAL A 68 -8.45 4.00 -1.94
N ILE A 69 -9.14 2.98 -1.38
CA ILE A 69 -10.00 2.07 -2.14
C ILE A 69 -11.22 2.78 -2.76
N PHE A 70 -11.83 3.73 -2.04
CA PHE A 70 -13.07 4.40 -2.47
C PHE A 70 -12.84 5.85 -2.92
N GLY A 71 -11.60 6.33 -2.91
CA GLY A 71 -11.27 7.68 -3.33
C GLY A 71 -11.41 7.85 -4.84
N GLU A 72 -11.78 9.06 -5.26
CA GLU A 72 -11.66 9.47 -6.65
C GLU A 72 -10.25 10.00 -6.87
N TRP A 73 -9.49 9.31 -7.72
CA TRP A 73 -8.09 9.62 -8.02
C TRP A 73 -7.92 9.88 -9.52
N ASP A 74 -6.82 10.55 -9.88
CA ASP A 74 -6.44 10.67 -11.29
C ASP A 74 -6.28 9.26 -11.92
N ASN A 75 -6.58 9.15 -13.22
CA ASN A 75 -6.45 7.90 -13.97
C ASN A 75 -5.03 7.32 -13.94
N CYS A 76 -4.00 8.14 -13.71
CA CYS A 76 -2.63 7.65 -13.53
C CYS A 76 -2.45 6.73 -12.30
N TYR A 77 -3.43 6.72 -11.38
CA TYR A 77 -3.49 5.83 -10.23
C TYR A 77 -4.48 4.67 -10.39
N SER A 78 -4.96 4.39 -11.60
CA SER A 78 -5.89 3.28 -11.86
C SER A 78 -5.34 1.96 -11.28
N GLU A 79 -6.23 1.13 -10.74
CA GLU A 79 -5.94 -0.19 -10.15
C GLU A 79 -5.21 -0.18 -8.80
N ILE A 80 -4.86 0.99 -8.25
CA ILE A 80 -4.29 1.08 -6.89
C ILE A 80 -5.25 0.52 -5.83
N GLU A 81 -6.55 0.62 -6.05
CA GLU A 81 -7.58 0.09 -5.18
C GLU A 81 -7.47 -1.43 -4.99
N VAL A 82 -7.04 -2.17 -6.02
CA VAL A 82 -6.86 -3.63 -5.95
C VAL A 82 -5.66 -3.98 -5.08
N THR A 83 -4.55 -3.25 -5.31
CA THR A 83 -3.33 -3.37 -4.51
C THR A 83 -3.61 -3.06 -3.04
N THR A 84 -4.35 -1.98 -2.78
CA THR A 84 -4.69 -1.59 -1.41
C THR A 84 -5.75 -2.49 -0.77
N LEU A 85 -6.66 -3.09 -1.56
CA LEU A 85 -7.60 -4.09 -1.04
C LEU A 85 -6.87 -5.33 -0.51
N HIS A 86 -5.83 -5.78 -1.19
CA HIS A 86 -4.96 -6.85 -0.69
C HIS A 86 -4.31 -6.47 0.65
N GLU A 87 -3.76 -5.25 0.75
CA GLU A 87 -3.13 -4.75 1.97
C GLU A 87 -4.13 -4.62 3.13
N LEU A 88 -5.34 -4.13 2.86
CA LEU A 88 -6.43 -4.11 3.83
C LEU A 88 -6.77 -5.52 4.32
N ASN A 89 -6.84 -6.52 3.43
CA ASN A 89 -7.13 -7.90 3.83
C ASN A 89 -5.98 -8.50 4.67
N CYS A 90 -4.71 -8.19 4.33
CA CYS A 90 -3.56 -8.57 5.17
C CYS A 90 -3.64 -7.91 6.56
N PHE A 91 -3.97 -6.62 6.62
CA PHE A 91 -4.19 -5.90 7.87
C PHE A 91 -5.29 -6.52 8.72
N VAL A 92 -6.46 -6.81 8.12
CA VAL A 92 -7.57 -7.47 8.84
C VAL A 92 -7.15 -8.84 9.33
N PHE A 93 -6.46 -9.63 8.51
CA PHE A 93 -5.97 -10.93 8.91
C PHE A 93 -4.98 -10.83 10.09
N GLN A 94 -4.08 -9.86 10.08
CA GLN A 94 -3.13 -9.62 11.18
C GLN A 94 -3.84 -9.26 12.49
N PHE A 95 -4.95 -8.52 12.42
CA PHE A 95 -5.65 -7.97 13.60
C PHE A 95 -7.04 -8.56 13.84
N HIS A 96 -7.38 -9.71 13.24
CA HIS A 96 -8.73 -10.30 13.27
C HIS A 96 -9.28 -10.58 14.67
N GLN A 97 -8.40 -10.79 15.66
CA GLN A 97 -8.77 -11.01 17.06
C GLN A 97 -9.34 -9.76 17.74
N GLN A 98 -9.16 -8.58 17.13
CA GLN A 98 -9.64 -7.30 17.65
C GLN A 98 -10.98 -6.98 16.98
N GLN A 99 -12.09 -7.30 17.64
CA GLN A 99 -13.45 -7.15 17.10
C GLN A 99 -13.76 -5.76 16.55
N GLN A 100 -13.13 -4.72 17.10
CA GLN A 100 -13.27 -3.34 16.62
C GLN A 100 -12.90 -3.20 15.13
N ILE A 101 -11.97 -4.00 14.61
CA ILE A 101 -11.58 -3.98 13.20
C ILE A 101 -12.61 -4.62 12.31
N LEU A 102 -13.09 -5.81 12.68
CA LEU A 102 -14.11 -6.52 11.92
C LEU A 102 -15.39 -5.69 11.80
N ASN A 103 -15.76 -4.96 12.86
CA ASN A 103 -16.92 -4.08 12.84
C ASN A 103 -16.69 -2.79 12.02
N SER A 104 -15.43 -2.39 11.81
CA SER A 104 -15.10 -1.16 11.09
C SER A 104 -15.08 -1.34 9.57
N ILE A 105 -15.02 -2.58 9.06
CA ILE A 105 -14.80 -2.87 7.64
C ILE A 105 -16.04 -3.55 7.05
N ASP A 106 -16.47 -3.10 5.88
CA ASP A 106 -17.55 -3.74 5.14
C ASP A 106 -17.14 -5.15 4.72
N ASN A 107 -17.94 -6.16 5.07
CA ASN A 107 -17.71 -7.56 4.70
C ASN A 107 -17.49 -7.78 3.20
N ARG A 108 -17.99 -6.90 2.32
CA ARG A 108 -17.76 -6.97 0.87
C ARG A 108 -16.29 -6.77 0.49
N LEU A 109 -15.52 -6.07 1.33
CA LEU A 109 -14.07 -5.86 1.18
C LEU A 109 -13.24 -7.04 1.72
N LEU A 110 -13.85 -7.89 2.55
CA LEU A 110 -13.19 -9.07 3.12
C LEU A 110 -13.25 -10.21 2.10
N ARG A 111 -12.19 -10.33 1.30
CA ARG A 111 -12.09 -11.31 0.21
C ARG A 111 -10.81 -12.10 0.39
N HIS A 112 -10.94 -13.43 0.32
CA HIS A 112 -9.78 -14.29 0.16
C HIS A 112 -9.24 -14.10 -1.27
N LEU A 113 -8.10 -13.43 -1.41
CA LEU A 113 -7.42 -13.17 -2.68
C LEU A 113 -6.10 -13.98 -2.72
N PRO A 114 -6.17 -15.32 -2.89
CA PRO A 114 -5.00 -16.17 -2.85
C PRO A 114 -4.11 -15.92 -4.04
N VAL A 115 -2.81 -15.76 -3.78
CA VAL A 115 -1.75 -15.65 -4.77
C VAL A 115 -0.55 -16.44 -4.26
N ASP A 116 0.12 -17.18 -5.15
CA ASP A 116 1.32 -17.95 -4.79
C ASP A 116 2.54 -17.03 -4.57
N LEU A 117 2.63 -15.95 -5.36
CA LEU A 117 3.65 -14.90 -5.24
C LEU A 117 3.03 -13.54 -5.57
N ARG A 118 3.29 -12.53 -4.73
CA ARG A 118 2.92 -11.13 -4.99
C ARG A 118 4.17 -10.27 -4.94
N ILE A 119 4.41 -9.53 -6.02
CA ILE A 119 5.47 -8.53 -6.12
C ILE A 119 4.80 -7.16 -6.15
N VAL A 120 5.24 -6.26 -5.26
CA VAL A 120 4.80 -4.86 -5.23
C VAL A 120 6.01 -3.98 -5.46
N MET A 121 5.93 -3.12 -6.46
CA MET A 121 6.97 -2.14 -6.75
C MET A 121 6.47 -0.74 -6.41
N VAL A 122 7.37 0.09 -5.91
CA VAL A 122 7.11 1.50 -5.62
C VAL A 122 8.24 2.31 -6.27
N TRP A 123 7.88 3.34 -7.02
CA TRP A 123 8.81 4.29 -7.62
C TRP A 123 8.35 5.72 -7.29
N ASP A 124 9.29 6.67 -7.28
CA ASP A 124 9.07 8.04 -6.80
C ASP A 124 9.24 9.11 -7.89
N THR A 125 9.44 8.68 -9.14
CA THR A 125 9.63 9.52 -10.32
C THR A 125 8.55 9.23 -11.36
N ASN A 126 7.87 10.29 -11.80
CA ASN A 126 6.97 10.21 -12.95
C ASN A 126 7.79 10.01 -14.23
N ASP A 127 7.13 9.53 -15.29
CA ASP A 127 7.74 9.26 -16.61
C ASP A 127 8.88 8.23 -16.58
N THR A 128 8.90 7.37 -15.56
CA THR A 128 9.78 6.19 -15.49
C THR A 128 9.10 5.01 -16.17
N ASP A 129 9.73 4.49 -17.21
CA ASP A 129 9.33 3.25 -17.88
C ASP A 129 9.86 2.05 -17.08
N VAL A 130 8.96 1.27 -16.48
CA VAL A 130 9.30 0.11 -15.65
C VAL A 130 8.77 -1.16 -16.32
N ASP A 131 9.68 -1.96 -16.85
CA ASP A 131 9.37 -3.27 -17.40
C ASP A 131 9.69 -4.38 -16.39
N LEU A 132 8.66 -5.12 -15.98
CA LEU A 132 8.82 -6.31 -15.14
C LEU A 132 8.92 -7.56 -16.02
N HIS A 133 10.06 -8.25 -15.93
CA HIS A 133 10.30 -9.55 -16.53
C HIS A 133 10.45 -10.59 -15.41
N VAL A 134 9.64 -11.64 -15.45
CA VAL A 134 9.67 -12.74 -14.48
C VAL A 134 10.01 -14.02 -15.22
N ILE A 135 11.07 -14.71 -14.80
CA ILE A 135 11.41 -16.03 -15.32
C ILE A 135 10.87 -17.06 -14.34
N GLU A 136 9.94 -17.89 -14.81
CA GLU A 136 9.36 -18.97 -14.02
C GLU A 136 10.35 -20.13 -13.82
N PRO A 137 10.15 -20.99 -12.81
CA PRO A 137 10.96 -22.20 -12.63
C PRO A 137 10.95 -23.15 -13.84
N THR A 138 9.94 -23.06 -14.69
CA THR A 138 9.82 -23.78 -15.97
C THR A 138 10.78 -23.25 -17.05
N GLY A 139 11.36 -22.06 -16.84
CA GLY A 139 12.18 -21.34 -17.82
C GLY A 139 11.39 -20.41 -18.74
N GLU A 140 10.07 -20.29 -18.55
CA GLU A 140 9.21 -19.35 -19.31
C GLU A 140 9.39 -17.91 -18.81
N GLU A 141 9.38 -16.95 -19.73
CA GLU A 141 9.53 -15.52 -19.43
C GLU A 141 8.18 -14.80 -19.56
N CYS A 142 7.76 -14.20 -18.46
CA CYS A 142 6.50 -13.49 -18.27
C CYS A 142 6.78 -11.98 -18.21
N TYR A 143 6.19 -11.20 -19.12
CA TYR A 143 6.35 -9.74 -19.18
C TYR A 143 5.09 -9.08 -19.75
N TYR A 144 4.99 -7.75 -19.65
CA TYR A 144 3.75 -6.98 -19.93
C TYR A 144 3.08 -7.29 -21.28
N SER A 145 3.87 -7.56 -22.33
CA SER A 145 3.35 -7.83 -23.68
C SER A 145 3.03 -9.32 -23.93
N HIS A 146 3.33 -10.22 -22.99
CA HIS A 146 3.07 -11.66 -23.10
C HIS A 146 2.04 -12.13 -22.07
N LYS A 147 0.76 -11.81 -22.32
CA LYS A 147 -0.34 -12.01 -21.35
C LYS A 147 -1.03 -13.39 -21.41
N LYS A 148 -0.52 -14.34 -22.19
CA LYS A 148 -1.15 -15.66 -22.39
C LYS A 148 -0.16 -16.77 -22.08
N TYR A 149 -0.56 -17.65 -21.18
CA TYR A 149 0.22 -18.82 -20.76
C TYR A 149 -0.50 -20.11 -21.12
N SER A 150 0.26 -21.20 -21.13
CA SER A 150 -0.19 -22.55 -21.49
C SER A 150 -0.69 -23.31 -20.27
N TYR A 151 -1.71 -22.80 -19.57
CA TYR A 151 -2.39 -23.52 -18.47
C TYR A 151 -3.91 -23.32 -18.50
#